data_AF-A0A1X0E994-F1
#
_entry.id   AF-A0A1X0E994-F1
#
_cell.length_a   1.000
_cell.length_b   1.000
_cell.length_c   1.000
_cell.angle_alpha   90.00
_cell.angle_beta   90.00
_cell.angle_gamma   90.00
#
_symmetry.space_group_name_H-M   'P 1'
#
loop_
_entity.id
_entity.type
_entity.pdbx_description
1 polymer ?
#
loop_
_entity_poly.entity_id
_entity_poly.type
_entity_poly.pdbx_seq_one_letter_code
_entity_poly.pdbx_strand_id
1 'polypeptide(L)'
;MPDSLSDVRGNEWAVCVYCASGPTDPALLALAAKVGAAIAARGWTLVWGGGNVSAMGALAVAVRQHGGRTVGVIPKALLHREVADVESDELIVTDTMRERKQVMDDRADAFLTLPGGIGTLEELFETWTGRYLGLHDKPVVLLDPDGHYDGLWCWLSGLIDAGFVSPRAMERLLVVDELEAALAACSPGTAGFD
;
A
#
# COMPACT_ATOMS: atom_id res chain seq x y z
N MET A 1 -9.46 -28.81 20.82
CA MET A 1 -8.12 -28.20 20.71
C MET A 1 -8.17 -27.25 19.53
N PRO A 2 -7.96 -25.94 19.71
CA PRO A 2 -7.81 -25.04 18.57
C PRO A 2 -6.39 -25.17 18.01
N ASP A 3 -6.29 -25.23 16.69
CA ASP A 3 -5.05 -25.30 15.90
C ASP A 3 -4.13 -24.10 16.19
N SER A 4 -2.88 -24.41 16.55
CA SER A 4 -1.87 -23.46 16.99
C SER A 4 -0.95 -23.00 15.85
N LEU A 5 -1.50 -22.34 14.83
CA LEU A 5 -0.69 -21.71 13.76
C LEU A 5 -1.09 -20.28 13.39
N SER A 6 -2.11 -19.70 14.02
CA SER A 6 -2.42 -18.27 13.90
C SER A 6 -2.00 -17.57 15.19
N ASP A 7 -0.77 -17.06 15.25
CA ASP A 7 -0.34 -15.84 15.96
C ASP A 7 1.18 -15.89 16.27
N VAL A 8 1.99 -15.62 15.24
CA VAL A 8 3.42 -15.28 15.39
C VAL A 8 3.67 -13.90 14.79
N ARG A 9 2.68 -12.99 14.87
CA ARG A 9 2.91 -11.56 14.66
C ARG A 9 2.77 -10.92 16.02
N GLY A 10 3.87 -10.80 16.74
CA GLY A 10 3.87 -10.10 18.02
C GLY A 10 3.46 -8.64 17.81
N ASN A 11 2.17 -8.33 17.90
CA ASN A 11 1.56 -7.00 17.99
C ASN A 11 2.10 -5.85 17.11
N GLU A 12 2.86 -6.14 16.04
CA GLU A 12 3.45 -5.14 15.15
C GLU A 12 2.47 -4.79 14.03
N TRP A 13 2.05 -3.52 13.99
CA TRP A 13 1.18 -2.98 12.95
C TRP A 13 1.95 -2.79 11.65
N ALA A 14 1.41 -3.28 10.54
CA ALA A 14 2.05 -3.22 9.23
C ALA A 14 1.19 -2.48 8.21
N VAL A 15 1.80 -1.54 7.48
CA VAL A 15 1.16 -0.83 6.37
C VAL A 15 1.79 -1.27 5.06
N CYS A 16 0.96 -1.77 4.15
CA CYS A 16 1.37 -2.05 2.77
C CYS A 16 1.25 -0.78 1.93
N VAL A 17 2.33 -0.41 1.26
CA VAL A 17 2.35 0.79 0.40
C VAL A 17 2.52 0.40 -1.07
N TYR A 18 1.55 0.82 -1.88
CA TYR A 18 1.59 0.72 -3.33
C TYR A 18 2.04 2.06 -3.91
N CYS A 19 3.12 2.07 -4.69
CA CYS A 19 3.67 3.30 -5.29
C CYS A 19 4.45 2.99 -6.56
N ALA A 20 4.82 4.03 -7.31
CA ALA A 20 5.44 3.86 -8.62
C ALA A 20 6.86 3.27 -8.57
N SER A 21 7.17 2.36 -9.49
CA SER A 21 8.55 1.92 -9.81
C SER A 21 9.27 2.84 -10.82
N GLY A 22 8.59 3.89 -11.28
CA GLY A 22 9.07 4.96 -12.16
C GLY A 22 7.93 5.96 -12.39
N PRO A 23 8.20 7.25 -12.71
CA PRO A 23 9.47 7.90 -13.01
C PRO A 23 10.20 8.42 -11.76
N THR A 24 11.43 8.93 -11.90
CA THR A 24 12.19 9.63 -10.84
C THR A 24 11.76 11.10 -10.71
N ASP A 25 10.47 11.34 -10.45
CA ASP A 25 9.93 12.68 -10.26
C ASP A 25 10.24 13.21 -8.84
N PRO A 26 10.84 14.40 -8.67
CA PRO A 26 11.25 14.89 -7.36
C PRO A 26 10.12 15.03 -6.33
N ALA A 27 8.91 15.42 -6.74
CA ALA A 27 7.78 15.60 -5.83
C ALA A 27 7.29 14.24 -5.34
N LEU A 28 7.15 13.26 -6.26
CA LEU A 28 6.82 11.89 -5.92
C LEU A 28 7.84 11.24 -4.97
N LEU A 29 9.14 11.40 -5.25
CA LEU A 29 10.19 10.85 -4.39
C LEU A 29 10.18 11.48 -3.00
N ALA A 30 9.95 12.80 -2.92
CA ALA A 30 9.84 13.50 -1.64
C ALA A 30 8.61 13.05 -0.85
N LEU A 31 7.46 12.84 -1.51
CA LEU A 31 6.26 12.29 -0.89
C LEU A 31 6.52 10.88 -0.34
N ALA A 32 7.09 10.00 -1.15
CA ALA A 32 7.43 8.64 -0.75
C ALA A 32 8.38 8.61 0.46
N ALA A 33 9.41 9.46 0.47
CA ALA A 33 10.33 9.58 1.59
C ALA A 33 9.64 10.10 2.87
N LYS A 34 8.75 11.10 2.76
CA LYS A 34 7.96 11.61 3.90
C LYS A 34 7.06 10.52 4.48
N VAL A 35 6.38 9.75 3.62
CA VAL A 35 5.56 8.62 4.02
C VAL A 35 6.40 7.58 4.77
N GLY A 36 7.56 7.22 4.24
CA GLY A 36 8.45 6.23 4.86
C GLY A 36 8.94 6.67 6.23
N ALA A 37 9.41 7.91 6.36
CA ALA A 37 9.80 8.48 7.65
C ALA A 37 8.65 8.46 8.67
N ALA A 38 7.43 8.77 8.22
CA ALA A 38 6.26 8.84 9.07
C ALA A 38 5.74 7.46 9.52
N ILE A 39 5.88 6.43 8.67
CA ILE A 39 5.62 5.02 9.02
C ILE A 39 6.60 4.57 10.11
N ALA A 40 7.90 4.79 9.90
CA ALA A 40 8.94 4.42 10.86
C ALA A 40 8.76 5.15 12.21
N ALA A 41 8.45 6.45 12.19
CA ALA A 41 8.22 7.24 13.41
C ALA A 41 7.04 6.73 14.26
N ARG A 42 6.10 6.01 13.66
CA ARG A 42 4.97 5.37 14.35
C ARG A 42 5.28 3.96 14.87
N GLY A 43 6.48 3.45 14.59
CA GLY A 43 6.87 2.08 14.92
C GLY A 43 6.13 1.03 14.06
N TRP A 44 5.64 1.42 12.89
CA TRP A 44 4.95 0.50 11.97
C TRP A 44 5.94 -0.18 11.04
N THR A 45 5.62 -1.41 10.65
CA THR A 45 6.34 -2.13 9.60
C THR A 45 5.87 -1.67 8.23
N LEU A 46 6.82 -1.41 7.32
CA LEU A 46 6.53 -1.21 5.90
C LEU A 46 6.45 -2.57 5.18
N VAL A 47 5.36 -2.83 4.49
CA VAL A 47 5.26 -3.84 3.43
C VAL A 47 5.23 -3.14 2.07
N TRP A 48 6.02 -3.56 1.09
CA TRP A 48 5.94 -2.99 -0.27
C TRP A 48 6.43 -3.99 -1.33
N GLY A 49 6.41 -3.58 -2.60
CA GLY A 49 6.78 -4.43 -3.74
C GLY A 49 8.26 -4.82 -3.87
N GLY A 50 9.10 -4.53 -2.86
CA GLY A 50 10.47 -5.04 -2.75
C GLY A 50 11.51 -4.51 -3.74
N GLY A 51 11.14 -3.54 -4.60
CA GLY A 51 12.06 -2.84 -5.50
C GLY A 51 12.74 -1.63 -4.85
N ASN A 52 13.93 -1.28 -5.34
CA ASN A 52 14.78 -0.17 -4.87
C ASN A 52 14.91 0.94 -5.94
N VAL A 53 13.87 1.14 -6.74
CA VAL A 53 13.83 2.19 -7.78
C VAL A 53 12.72 3.18 -7.49
N SER A 54 12.92 4.43 -7.92
CA SER A 54 11.90 5.47 -7.86
C SER A 54 11.26 5.60 -6.46
N ALA A 55 9.94 5.80 -6.38
CA ALA A 55 9.17 5.98 -5.16
C ALA A 55 9.31 4.77 -4.22
N MET A 56 9.36 3.55 -4.77
CA MET A 56 9.55 2.34 -3.97
C MET A 56 10.88 2.37 -3.21
N GLY A 57 11.98 2.74 -3.88
CA GLY A 57 13.28 2.89 -3.25
C GLY A 57 13.32 4.03 -2.23
N ALA A 58 12.82 5.21 -2.60
CA ALA A 58 12.79 6.38 -1.72
C ALA A 58 11.99 6.10 -0.43
N LEU A 59 10.86 5.40 -0.55
CA LEU A 59 10.04 4.96 0.57
C LEU A 59 10.81 4.01 1.49
N ALA A 60 11.35 2.92 0.94
CA ALA A 60 12.03 1.88 1.71
C ALA A 60 13.29 2.41 2.42
N VAL A 61 14.09 3.21 1.71
CA VAL A 61 15.28 3.87 2.28
C VAL A 61 14.88 4.80 3.42
N ALA A 62 13.82 5.60 3.26
CA ALA A 62 13.38 6.51 4.32
C ALA A 62 12.90 5.76 5.57
N VAL A 63 12.18 4.65 5.42
CA VAL A 63 11.79 3.81 6.58
C VAL A 63 13.04 3.31 7.32
N ARG A 64 14.01 2.72 6.59
CA ARG A 64 15.25 2.21 7.21
C ARG A 64 16.07 3.29 7.89
N GLN A 65 16.22 4.47 7.26
CA GLN A 65 16.96 5.60 7.83
C GLN A 65 16.35 6.11 9.14
N HIS A 66 15.06 5.88 9.37
CA HIS A 66 14.35 6.24 10.60
C HIS A 66 14.16 5.05 11.54
N GLY A 67 14.85 3.92 11.31
CA GLY A 67 14.85 2.75 12.18
C GLY A 67 13.59 1.89 12.11
N GLY A 68 12.75 2.07 11.08
CA GLY A 68 11.58 1.24 10.86
C GLY A 68 11.90 -0.08 10.17
N ARG A 69 11.05 -1.10 10.39
CA ARG A 69 11.17 -2.42 9.76
C ARG A 69 10.62 -2.41 8.34
N THR A 70 11.30 -3.14 7.45
CA THR A 70 11.00 -3.21 6.03
C THR A 70 10.85 -4.65 5.53
N VAL A 71 9.66 -4.99 5.00
CA VAL A 71 9.34 -6.27 4.35
C VAL A 71 9.05 -6.05 2.85
N GLY A 72 10.00 -6.42 1.99
CA GLY A 72 9.85 -6.37 0.54
C GLY A 72 9.27 -7.68 -0.01
N VAL A 73 8.32 -7.61 -0.94
CA VAL A 73 7.75 -8.78 -1.62
C VAL A 73 7.88 -8.60 -3.12
N ILE A 74 8.68 -9.45 -3.77
CA ILE A 74 9.01 -9.30 -5.20
C ILE A 74 8.95 -10.66 -5.91
N PRO A 75 8.32 -10.76 -7.10
CA PRO A 75 8.32 -12.01 -7.84
C PRO A 75 9.65 -12.20 -8.57
N LYS A 76 10.07 -13.46 -8.75
CA LYS A 76 11.33 -13.83 -9.43
C LYS A 76 11.54 -13.10 -10.76
N ALA A 77 10.48 -12.94 -11.54
CA ALA A 77 10.52 -12.28 -12.85
C ALA A 77 10.93 -10.79 -12.79
N LEU A 78 10.80 -10.14 -11.63
CA LEU A 78 11.01 -8.70 -11.48
C LEU A 78 12.27 -8.33 -10.70
N LEU A 79 13.01 -9.30 -10.15
CA LEU A 79 14.23 -9.07 -9.36
C LEU A 79 15.22 -8.12 -10.04
N HIS A 80 15.47 -8.31 -11.35
CA HIS A 80 16.38 -7.46 -12.12
C HIS A 80 15.74 -6.18 -12.63
N ARG A 81 14.45 -6.23 -12.98
CA ARG A 81 13.74 -5.09 -13.59
C ARG A 81 13.44 -4.00 -12.57
N GLU A 82 13.01 -4.38 -11.38
CA GLU A 82 12.62 -3.46 -10.29
C GLU A 82 13.74 -3.30 -9.26
N VAL A 83 14.92 -3.90 -9.51
CA VAL A 83 16.12 -3.86 -8.68
C VAL A 83 15.78 -4.20 -7.24
N ALA A 84 15.72 -5.50 -6.94
CA ALA A 84 15.37 -5.99 -5.61
C ALA A 84 16.17 -5.27 -4.50
N ASP A 85 15.47 -4.82 -3.47
CA ASP A 85 16.08 -4.13 -2.33
C ASP A 85 16.70 -5.14 -1.37
N VAL A 86 17.99 -5.43 -1.58
CA VAL A 86 18.76 -6.37 -0.76
C VAL A 86 19.10 -5.82 0.63
N GLU A 87 18.81 -4.54 0.91
CA GLU A 87 18.97 -3.94 2.23
C GLU A 87 17.70 -4.02 3.08
N SER A 88 16.61 -4.60 2.55
CA SER A 88 15.39 -4.84 3.33
C SER A 88 15.62 -5.81 4.49
N ASP A 89 14.91 -5.61 5.60
CA ASP A 89 15.01 -6.51 6.77
C ASP A 89 14.50 -7.92 6.45
N GLU A 90 13.50 -8.01 5.58
CA GLU A 90 13.00 -9.25 5.01
C GLU A 90 12.67 -9.04 3.53
N LEU A 91 13.22 -9.90 2.65
CA LEU A 91 12.88 -9.92 1.23
C LEU A 91 12.25 -11.28 0.88
N ILE A 92 10.97 -11.25 0.54
CA ILE A 92 10.20 -12.43 0.15
C ILE A 92 10.15 -12.50 -1.37
N VAL A 93 10.74 -13.57 -1.92
CA VAL A 93 10.74 -13.82 -3.36
C VAL A 93 9.63 -14.80 -3.73
N THR A 94 8.66 -14.39 -4.53
CA THR A 94 7.51 -15.23 -4.94
C THR A 94 7.68 -15.77 -6.36
N ASP A 95 6.96 -16.85 -6.71
CA ASP A 95 7.00 -17.41 -8.06
C ASP A 95 6.11 -16.61 -9.03
N THR A 96 5.00 -16.06 -8.54
CA THR A 96 4.02 -15.35 -9.37
C THR A 96 3.66 -13.95 -8.84
N MET A 97 3.10 -13.11 -9.73
CA MET A 97 2.50 -11.82 -9.37
C MET A 97 1.32 -11.98 -8.41
N ARG A 98 0.54 -13.06 -8.53
CA ARG A 98 -0.61 -13.31 -7.64
C ARG A 98 -0.15 -13.63 -6.23
N GLU A 99 0.85 -14.50 -6.10
CA GLU A 99 1.46 -14.81 -4.81
C GLU A 99 2.10 -13.57 -4.17
N ARG A 100 2.75 -12.70 -4.97
CA ARG A 100 3.28 -11.41 -4.49
C ARG A 100 2.19 -10.63 -3.78
N LYS A 101 1.05 -10.41 -4.44
CA LYS A 101 -0.07 -9.64 -3.87
C LYS A 101 -0.69 -10.33 -2.66
N GLN A 102 -0.87 -11.65 -2.70
CA GLN A 102 -1.38 -12.42 -1.56
C GLN A 102 -0.48 -12.24 -0.33
N VAL A 103 0.84 -12.38 -0.49
CA VAL A 103 1.78 -12.19 0.63
C VAL A 103 1.74 -10.75 1.13
N MET A 104 1.68 -9.76 0.24
CA MET A 104 1.56 -8.35 0.64
C MET A 104 0.28 -8.08 1.43
N ASP A 105 -0.86 -8.64 1.00
CA ASP A 105 -2.13 -8.57 1.72
C ASP A 105 -2.01 -9.25 3.09
N ASP A 106 -1.60 -10.51 3.14
CA ASP A 106 -1.49 -11.29 4.37
C ASP A 106 -0.60 -10.60 5.42
N ARG A 107 0.46 -9.92 4.98
CA ARG A 107 1.44 -9.21 5.83
C ARG A 107 1.03 -7.81 6.26
N ALA A 108 -0.09 -7.29 5.77
CA ALA A 108 -0.55 -5.93 6.04
C ALA A 108 -1.81 -5.87 6.89
N ASP A 109 -1.92 -4.81 7.68
CA ASP A 109 -3.11 -4.46 8.46
C ASP A 109 -3.87 -3.26 7.85
N ALA A 110 -3.19 -2.46 7.03
CA ALA A 110 -3.76 -1.39 6.20
C ALA A 110 -3.01 -1.21 4.87
N PHE A 111 -3.68 -0.61 3.90
CA PHE A 111 -3.13 -0.30 2.57
C PHE A 111 -3.12 1.20 2.31
N LEU A 112 -1.98 1.70 1.84
CA LEU A 112 -1.79 3.08 1.42
C LEU A 112 -1.28 3.11 -0.02
N THR A 113 -2.03 3.76 -0.91
CA THR A 113 -1.61 3.98 -2.29
C THR A 113 -1.10 5.42 -2.46
N LEU A 114 0.09 5.54 -3.05
CA LEU A 114 0.69 6.80 -3.50
C LEU A 114 0.59 6.90 -5.03
N PRO A 115 0.86 8.07 -5.64
CA PRO A 115 0.85 8.22 -7.08
C PRO A 115 1.70 7.17 -7.81
N GLY A 116 1.12 6.62 -8.88
CA GLY A 116 1.72 5.55 -9.65
C GLY A 116 0.95 5.24 -10.93
N GLY A 117 1.45 4.23 -11.66
CA GLY A 117 0.92 3.81 -12.95
C GLY A 117 -0.02 2.61 -12.86
N ILE A 118 -0.15 1.88 -13.97
CA ILE A 118 -1.06 0.73 -14.10
C ILE A 118 -0.81 -0.36 -13.04
N GLY A 119 0.45 -0.64 -12.68
CA GLY A 119 0.75 -1.62 -11.63
C GLY A 119 0.21 -1.20 -10.27
N THR A 120 0.45 0.05 -9.88
CA THR A 120 -0.09 0.63 -8.64
C THR A 120 -1.62 0.65 -8.62
N LEU A 121 -2.25 0.98 -9.75
CA LEU A 121 -3.71 0.94 -9.88
C LEU A 121 -4.25 -0.48 -9.77
N GLU A 122 -3.58 -1.47 -10.34
CA GLU A 122 -3.99 -2.87 -10.24
C GLU A 122 -3.97 -3.38 -8.79
N GLU A 123 -2.92 -3.04 -8.03
CA GLU A 123 -2.81 -3.34 -6.60
C GLU A 123 -3.90 -2.62 -5.77
N LEU A 124 -4.17 -1.34 -6.07
CA LEU A 124 -5.25 -0.57 -5.45
C LEU A 124 -6.63 -1.18 -5.73
N PHE A 125 -6.95 -1.47 -6.98
CA PHE A 125 -8.27 -2.00 -7.36
C PHE A 125 -8.51 -3.39 -6.75
N GLU A 126 -7.47 -4.22 -6.63
CA GLU A 126 -7.60 -5.54 -6.01
C GLU A 126 -7.98 -5.44 -4.53
N THR A 127 -7.23 -4.65 -3.75
CA THR A 127 -7.49 -4.47 -2.30
C THR A 127 -8.79 -3.70 -2.06
N TRP A 128 -9.09 -2.69 -2.87
CA TRP A 128 -10.36 -1.97 -2.79
C TRP A 128 -11.56 -2.89 -3.08
N THR A 129 -11.48 -3.69 -4.15
CA THR A 129 -12.54 -4.65 -4.50
C THR A 129 -12.68 -5.71 -3.40
N GLY A 130 -11.57 -6.22 -2.87
CA GLY A 130 -11.56 -7.17 -1.74
C GLY A 130 -12.29 -6.64 -0.52
N ARG A 131 -12.03 -5.38 -0.14
CA ARG A 131 -12.73 -4.71 0.96
C ARG A 131 -14.22 -4.52 0.68
N TYR A 132 -14.58 -4.11 -0.52
CA TYR A 132 -15.97 -3.92 -0.92
C TYR A 132 -16.77 -5.23 -0.86
N LEU A 133 -16.17 -6.33 -1.32
CA LEU A 133 -16.78 -7.66 -1.32
C LEU A 133 -16.75 -8.35 0.07
N GLY A 134 -16.12 -7.74 1.08
CA GLY A 134 -16.03 -8.29 2.43
C GLY A 134 -15.03 -9.43 2.57
N LEU A 135 -14.00 -9.48 1.71
CA LEU A 135 -12.91 -10.45 1.82
C LEU A 135 -11.91 -10.05 2.92
N HIS A 136 -11.84 -8.76 3.26
CA HIS A 136 -11.13 -8.21 4.40
C HIS A 136 -11.75 -6.88 4.83
N ASP A 137 -11.45 -6.43 6.05
CA ASP A 137 -11.90 -5.14 6.58
C ASP A 137 -10.79 -4.09 6.71
N LYS A 138 -9.55 -4.45 6.35
CA LYS A 138 -8.36 -3.58 6.39
C LYS A 138 -8.62 -2.24 5.70
N PRO A 139 -8.20 -1.09 6.28
CA PRO A 139 -8.31 0.21 5.63
C PRO A 139 -7.59 0.21 4.27
N VAL A 140 -8.24 0.81 3.26
CA VAL A 140 -7.65 1.09 1.95
C VAL A 140 -7.70 2.60 1.76
N VAL A 141 -6.52 3.20 1.62
CA VAL A 141 -6.33 4.66 1.62
C VAL A 141 -5.58 5.07 0.35
N LEU A 142 -6.05 6.12 -0.32
CA LEU A 142 -5.37 6.78 -1.42
C LEU A 142 -4.91 8.16 -0.96
N LEU A 143 -3.59 8.40 -0.95
CA LEU A 143 -3.01 9.71 -0.68
C LEU A 143 -2.69 10.41 -2.01
N ASP A 144 -3.44 11.46 -2.31
CA ASP A 144 -3.37 12.21 -3.57
C ASP A 144 -3.27 13.73 -3.34
N PRO A 145 -2.12 14.24 -2.86
CA PRO A 145 -1.94 15.65 -2.49
C PRO A 145 -2.06 16.62 -3.67
N ASP A 146 -1.75 16.15 -4.88
CA ASP A 146 -1.60 16.99 -6.07
C ASP A 146 -2.67 16.69 -7.16
N GLY A 147 -3.70 15.90 -6.84
CA GLY A 147 -4.79 15.56 -7.77
C GLY A 147 -4.36 14.65 -8.93
N HIS A 148 -3.35 13.80 -8.74
CA HIS A 148 -2.87 12.84 -9.74
C HIS A 148 -3.98 11.93 -10.26
N TYR A 149 -4.96 11.60 -9.42
CA TYR A 149 -6.05 10.68 -9.75
C TYR A 149 -7.37 11.38 -10.13
N ASP A 150 -7.40 12.71 -10.29
CA ASP A 150 -8.63 13.48 -10.63
C ASP A 150 -9.35 12.93 -11.87
N GLY A 151 -8.60 12.61 -12.92
CA GLY A 151 -9.16 12.03 -14.15
C GLY A 151 -9.80 10.66 -13.92
N LEU A 152 -9.20 9.83 -13.05
CA LEU A 152 -9.77 8.55 -12.65
C LEU A 152 -11.03 8.74 -11.82
N TRP A 153 -11.04 9.70 -10.90
CA TRP A 153 -12.22 10.01 -10.08
C TRP A 153 -13.39 10.51 -10.89
N CYS A 154 -13.14 11.37 -11.88
CA CYS A 154 -14.15 11.80 -12.82
C CYS A 154 -14.80 10.61 -13.55
N TRP A 155 -13.98 9.68 -14.05
CA TRP A 155 -14.49 8.49 -14.74
C TRP A 155 -15.27 7.54 -13.81
N LEU A 156 -14.73 7.25 -12.62
CA LEU A 156 -15.40 6.41 -11.63
C LEU A 156 -16.75 7.00 -11.18
N SER A 157 -16.83 8.33 -11.05
CA SER A 157 -18.09 9.02 -10.74
C SER A 157 -19.15 8.77 -11.82
N GLY A 158 -18.75 8.82 -13.10
CA GLY A 158 -19.65 8.47 -14.21
C GLY A 158 -20.13 7.01 -14.19
N LEU A 159 -19.36 6.07 -13.64
CA LEU A 159 -19.79 4.68 -13.46
C LEU A 159 -20.85 4.53 -12.37
N ILE A 160 -20.81 5.37 -11.33
CA ILE A 160 -21.84 5.41 -10.28
C ILE A 160 -23.14 5.90 -10.89
N ASP A 161 -23.10 7.02 -11.62
CA ASP A 161 -24.28 7.61 -12.26
C ASP A 161 -24.93 6.63 -13.26
N ALA A 162 -24.11 5.83 -13.95
CA ALA A 162 -24.56 4.80 -14.87
C ALA A 162 -24.95 3.47 -14.19
N GLY A 163 -24.78 3.34 -12.86
CA GLY A 163 -25.18 2.16 -12.08
C GLY A 163 -24.23 0.96 -12.15
N PHE A 164 -23.01 1.13 -12.67
CA PHE A 164 -21.98 0.08 -12.72
C PHE A 164 -21.25 -0.08 -11.38
N VAL A 165 -21.14 0.99 -10.60
CA VAL A 165 -20.47 1.02 -9.30
C VAL A 165 -21.47 1.47 -8.24
N SER A 166 -21.53 0.75 -7.12
CA SER A 166 -22.40 1.16 -6.00
C SER A 166 -21.73 2.28 -5.19
N PRO A 167 -22.48 3.23 -4.62
CA PRO A 167 -21.92 4.24 -3.70
C PRO A 167 -21.15 3.62 -2.53
N ARG A 168 -21.65 2.48 -2.01
CA ARG A 168 -20.97 1.69 -0.98
C ARG A 168 -19.58 1.21 -1.40
N ALA A 169 -19.35 0.91 -2.67
CA ALA A 169 -18.01 0.57 -3.14
C ALA A 169 -17.07 1.77 -2.95
N MET A 170 -17.50 2.97 -3.32
CA MET A 170 -16.69 4.20 -3.19
C MET A 170 -16.36 4.54 -1.74
N GLU A 171 -17.31 4.39 -0.83
CA GLU A 171 -17.11 4.62 0.61
C GLU A 171 -16.03 3.70 1.23
N ARG A 172 -15.71 2.57 0.57
CA ARG A 172 -14.70 1.62 1.04
C ARG A 172 -13.27 2.04 0.70
N LEU A 173 -13.09 3.09 -0.08
CA LEU A 173 -11.79 3.69 -0.35
C LEU A 173 -11.72 5.09 0.25
N LEU A 174 -10.75 5.31 1.13
CA LEU A 174 -10.54 6.60 1.78
C LEU A 174 -9.57 7.42 0.94
N VAL A 175 -10.06 8.49 0.32
CA VAL A 175 -9.23 9.41 -0.46
C VAL A 175 -8.91 10.63 0.39
N VAL A 176 -7.63 10.97 0.48
CA VAL A 176 -7.13 12.10 1.27
C VAL A 176 -5.99 12.79 0.52
N ASP A 177 -5.82 14.08 0.77
CA ASP A 177 -4.75 14.92 0.21
C ASP A 177 -3.61 15.17 1.21
N GLU A 178 -3.83 14.90 2.50
CA GLU A 178 -2.87 15.14 3.56
C GLU A 178 -2.29 13.84 4.16
N LEU A 179 -0.96 13.82 4.35
CA LEU A 179 -0.23 12.65 4.87
C LEU A 179 -0.73 12.21 6.25
N GLU A 180 -0.93 13.16 7.17
CA GLU A 180 -1.35 12.84 8.53
C GLU A 180 -2.77 12.24 8.55
N ALA A 181 -3.66 12.70 7.67
CA ALA A 181 -4.98 12.11 7.49
C ALA A 181 -4.89 10.68 6.93
N ALA A 182 -3.98 10.44 5.97
CA ALA A 182 -3.75 9.11 5.42
C ALA A 182 -3.26 8.12 6.49
N LEU A 183 -2.30 8.54 7.32
CA LEU A 183 -1.77 7.69 8.39
C LEU A 183 -2.79 7.49 9.51
N ALA A 184 -3.55 8.53 9.87
CA ALA A 184 -4.65 8.37 10.82
C ALA A 184 -5.67 7.32 10.33
N ALA A 185 -6.05 7.35 9.06
CA ALA A 185 -6.94 6.35 8.46
C ALA A 185 -6.35 4.93 8.47
N CYS A 186 -5.03 4.79 8.32
CA CYS A 186 -4.32 3.51 8.42
C CYS A 186 -4.05 3.01 9.84
N SER A 187 -4.40 3.76 10.90
CA SER A 187 -4.04 3.41 12.28
C SER A 187 -4.88 2.26 12.86
N PRO A 188 -4.36 1.50 13.85
CA PRO A 188 -5.15 0.49 14.56
C PRO A 188 -6.39 1.11 15.21
N GLY A 189 -7.55 0.46 15.07
CA GLY A 189 -8.77 0.87 15.77
C GLY A 189 -9.63 1.94 15.08
N THR A 190 -9.36 2.30 13.82
CA THR A 190 -10.28 3.12 13.00
C THR A 190 -11.33 2.29 12.23
N ALA A 191 -11.34 0.97 12.39
CA ALA A 191 -12.38 0.10 11.83
C ALA A 191 -13.67 0.19 12.67
N GLY A 192 -14.47 1.22 12.40
CA GLY A 192 -15.77 1.45 13.03
C GLY A 192 -16.44 2.71 12.49
N PHE A 193 -16.83 2.69 11.21
CA PHE A 193 -17.99 3.46 10.81
C PHE A 193 -19.15 2.48 10.76
N ASP A 194 -19.97 2.52 11.82
CA ASP A 194 -21.31 1.92 11.87
C ASP A 194 -22.19 2.44 10.71
#